data_AF-A0A7K3S817-F1
#
_entry.id   AF-A0A7K3S817-F1
#
_cell.length_a   1.000
_cell.length_b   1.000
_cell.length_c   1.000
_cell.angle_alpha   90.00
_cell.angle_beta   90.00
_cell.angle_gamma   90.00
#
_symmetry.space_group_name_H-M   'P 1'
#
loop_
_entity.id
_entity.type
_entity.pdbx_description
1 polymer ?
#
loop_
_entity_poly.entity_id
_entity_poly.type
_entity_poly.pdbx_seq_one_letter_code
_entity_poly.pdbx_strand_id
1 'polypeptide(L)'
;ERSAAVSAFGVEPDGTLGPDGIGPGRVVLSEEAAEELGAAAGDRIALGRTEREVAAVATDASYSHTPVVWTTLDDWQQIGHDGAGPAEQATVIALTTTGGVDLAAGDEAAGTSTLTLDESLTAIGSYQAENGSLQLMRGFLFAISALVIGAFFTVWTIQRSGDVAVLKALGASTPYLLRDALGQAVVMLVLGTGLGAALAAGAGALIGGGAVPFVLDPATVLVPAAVMIALGALGAALSVRRITAVDPLTALGSAR
;
A
#
# COMPACT_ATOMS: atom_id res chain seq x y z
N GLU A 1 -28.47 18.43 -15.52
CA GLU A 1 -27.63 18.87 -14.39
C GLU A 1 -26.90 17.63 -13.89
N ARG A 2 -25.56 17.70 -13.80
CA ARG A 2 -24.73 16.63 -13.22
C ARG A 2 -24.45 17.01 -11.76
N SER A 3 -24.42 16.01 -10.90
CA SER A 3 -24.15 16.16 -9.47
C SER A 3 -23.14 15.11 -9.05
N ALA A 4 -22.15 15.50 -8.27
CA ALA A 4 -21.12 14.64 -7.70
C ALA A 4 -21.11 14.78 -6.18
N ALA A 5 -20.79 13.71 -5.46
CA ALA A 5 -20.50 13.80 -4.04
C ALA A 5 -19.04 14.27 -3.89
N VAL A 6 -18.81 15.34 -3.13
CA VAL A 6 -17.48 15.92 -2.95
C VAL A 6 -17.19 16.17 -1.48
N SER A 7 -15.92 16.12 -1.10
CA SER A 7 -15.44 16.61 0.19
C SER A 7 -14.94 18.05 0.03
N ALA A 8 -15.54 18.99 0.76
CA ALA A 8 -15.10 20.39 0.72
C ALA A 8 -13.98 20.62 1.75
N PHE A 9 -12.82 21.10 1.29
CA PHE A 9 -11.68 21.44 2.13
C PHE A 9 -11.50 22.96 2.15
N GLY A 10 -11.66 23.55 3.33
CA GLY A 10 -11.44 24.98 3.58
C GLY A 10 -10.02 25.24 4.07
N VAL A 11 -9.30 26.11 3.37
CA VAL A 11 -7.95 26.55 3.78
C VAL A 11 -7.83 28.06 3.81
N GLU A 12 -6.86 28.56 4.57
CA GLU A 12 -6.42 29.95 4.46
C GLU A 12 -5.80 30.18 3.07
N PRO A 13 -6.25 31.18 2.28
CA PRO A 13 -5.80 31.40 0.90
C PRO A 13 -4.32 31.78 0.80
N ASP A 14 -3.76 32.41 1.85
CA ASP A 14 -2.34 32.75 1.94
C ASP A 14 -1.50 31.65 2.63
N GLY A 15 -2.11 30.49 2.92
CA GLY A 15 -1.47 29.35 3.56
C GLY A 15 -0.73 28.44 2.57
N THR A 16 -0.02 27.44 3.09
CA THR A 16 0.77 26.48 2.27
C THR A 16 0.04 25.16 1.99
N LEU A 17 -1.20 25.01 2.45
CA LEU A 17 -1.92 23.72 2.45
C LEU A 17 -2.80 23.50 1.22
N GLY A 18 -3.31 24.57 0.62
CA GLY A 18 -4.18 24.47 -0.54
C GLY A 18 -3.47 24.75 -1.86
N PRO A 19 -4.08 24.36 -2.99
CA PRO A 19 -3.63 24.77 -4.31
C PRO A 19 -3.73 26.29 -4.52
N ASP A 20 -2.91 26.80 -5.43
CA ASP A 20 -2.98 28.19 -5.87
C ASP A 20 -4.34 28.51 -6.53
N GLY A 21 -4.78 29.76 -6.41
CA GLY A 21 -5.98 30.26 -7.10
C GLY A 21 -7.28 30.14 -6.31
N ILE A 22 -7.26 29.57 -5.11
CA ILE A 22 -8.36 29.65 -4.15
C ILE A 22 -8.56 31.12 -3.73
N GLY A 23 -9.82 31.54 -3.59
CA GLY A 23 -10.17 32.86 -3.07
C GLY A 23 -11.65 32.96 -2.74
N PRO A 24 -12.12 34.07 -2.15
CA PRO A 24 -13.52 34.21 -1.77
C PRO A 24 -14.46 33.99 -2.96
N GLY A 25 -15.37 33.02 -2.84
CA GLY A 25 -16.32 32.63 -3.90
C GLY A 25 -15.71 31.82 -5.05
N ARG A 26 -14.41 31.49 -4.99
CA ARG A 26 -13.66 30.76 -6.02
C ARG A 26 -13.13 29.45 -5.47
N VAL A 27 -13.34 28.36 -6.22
CA VAL A 27 -12.97 27.01 -5.82
C VAL A 27 -12.00 26.38 -6.80
N VAL A 28 -11.19 25.44 -6.31
CA VAL A 28 -10.33 24.59 -7.13
C VAL A 28 -10.83 23.15 -7.03
N LEU A 29 -11.13 22.53 -8.17
CA LEU A 29 -11.63 21.16 -8.23
C LEU A 29 -10.46 20.19 -8.41
N SER A 30 -10.51 19.05 -7.71
CA SER A 30 -9.72 17.89 -8.11
C SER A 30 -10.12 17.41 -9.52
N GLU A 31 -9.20 16.71 -10.19
CA GLU A 31 -9.42 16.16 -11.52
C GLU A 31 -10.68 15.26 -11.59
N GLU A 32 -10.87 14.40 -10.59
CA GLU A 32 -12.03 13.51 -10.48
C GLU A 32 -13.34 14.29 -10.23
N ALA A 33 -13.34 15.31 -9.36
CA ALA A 33 -14.53 16.16 -9.16
C ALA A 33 -14.93 16.88 -10.45
N ALA A 34 -13.96 17.40 -11.20
CA ALA A 34 -14.21 18.08 -12.46
C ALA A 34 -14.78 17.14 -13.53
N GLU A 35 -14.28 15.90 -13.62
CA GLU A 35 -14.78 14.88 -14.53
C GLU A 35 -16.23 14.48 -14.21
N GLU A 36 -16.51 14.19 -12.94
CA GLU A 36 -17.85 13.76 -12.49
C GLU A 36 -18.90 14.87 -12.67
N LEU A 37 -18.54 16.12 -12.33
CA LEU A 37 -19.40 17.29 -12.52
C LEU A 37 -19.50 17.69 -14.00
N GLY A 38 -18.52 17.33 -14.82
CA GLY A 38 -18.36 17.86 -16.18
C GLY A 38 -18.09 19.36 -16.19
N ALA A 39 -17.32 19.85 -15.21
CA ALA A 39 -17.00 21.26 -15.02
C ALA A 39 -15.54 21.56 -15.37
N ALA A 40 -15.28 22.76 -15.87
CA ALA A 40 -13.95 23.26 -16.20
C ALA A 40 -13.67 24.61 -15.54
N ALA A 41 -12.42 25.07 -15.63
CA ALA A 41 -12.06 26.41 -15.19
C ALA A 41 -12.89 27.49 -15.90
N GLY A 42 -13.44 28.44 -15.14
CA GLY A 42 -14.35 29.48 -15.60
C GLY A 42 -15.84 29.13 -15.46
N ASP A 43 -16.19 27.87 -15.22
CA ASP A 43 -17.57 27.47 -14.99
C ASP A 43 -18.07 27.89 -13.60
N ARG A 44 -19.39 27.88 -13.44
CA ARG A 44 -20.03 28.04 -12.13
C ARG A 44 -20.63 26.73 -11.67
N ILE A 45 -20.36 26.37 -10.43
CA ILE A 45 -20.94 25.21 -9.78
C ILE A 45 -21.70 25.62 -8.53
N ALA A 46 -22.73 24.86 -8.19
CA ALA A 46 -23.40 24.98 -6.90
C ALA A 46 -22.67 24.09 -5.88
N LEU A 47 -22.14 24.69 -4.82
CA LEU A 47 -21.59 23.98 -3.67
C LEU A 47 -22.50 24.26 -2.46
N GLY A 48 -23.22 23.23 -2.04
CA GLY A 48 -24.32 23.39 -1.08
C GLY A 48 -25.43 24.29 -1.64
N ARG A 49 -25.70 25.40 -0.96
CA ARG A 49 -26.72 26.41 -1.36
C ARG A 49 -26.14 27.61 -2.11
N THR A 50 -24.83 27.62 -2.33
CA THR A 50 -24.13 28.80 -2.85
C THR A 50 -23.48 28.50 -4.21
N GLU A 51 -23.54 29.47 -5.12
CA GLU A 51 -22.77 29.40 -6.37
C GLU A 51 -21.31 29.78 -6.13
N ARG A 52 -20.40 29.08 -6.81
CA ARG A 52 -18.96 29.30 -6.79
C ARG A 52 -18.38 29.23 -8.20
N GLU A 53 -17.38 30.05 -8.47
CA GLU A 53 -16.61 30.01 -9.73
C GLU A 53 -15.49 28.98 -9.61
N VAL A 54 -15.35 28.12 -10.62
CA VAL A 54 -14.21 27.20 -10.73
C VAL A 54 -13.00 28.00 -11.21
N ALA A 55 -12.08 28.33 -10.31
CA ALA A 55 -10.86 29.05 -10.65
C ALA A 55 -9.89 28.19 -11.46
N ALA A 56 -9.77 26.91 -11.08
CA ALA A 56 -8.93 25.93 -11.74
C ALA A 56 -9.44 24.51 -11.47
N VAL A 57 -9.02 23.59 -12.34
CA VAL A 57 -9.00 22.16 -12.03
C VAL A 57 -7.54 21.83 -11.77
N ALA A 58 -7.23 21.52 -10.51
CA ALA A 58 -5.89 21.22 -10.07
C ALA A 58 -5.99 20.27 -8.87
N THR A 59 -5.01 19.37 -8.74
CA THR A 59 -4.90 18.29 -7.73
C THR A 59 -5.60 16.97 -8.09
N ASP A 60 -5.03 15.89 -7.61
CA ASP A 60 -5.56 14.52 -7.55
C ASP A 60 -6.14 14.20 -6.15
N ALA A 61 -6.48 15.25 -5.39
CA ALA A 61 -6.86 15.13 -3.99
C ALA A 61 -8.22 14.43 -3.82
N SER A 62 -8.25 13.42 -2.95
CA SER A 62 -9.46 12.73 -2.51
C SER A 62 -9.44 12.55 -0.99
N TYR A 63 -10.63 12.51 -0.38
CA TYR A 63 -10.81 12.21 1.03
C TYR A 63 -11.81 11.07 1.18
N SER A 64 -11.37 9.94 1.73
CA SER A 64 -12.20 8.72 1.85
C SER A 64 -12.85 8.30 0.52
N HIS A 65 -12.09 8.27 -0.58
CA HIS A 65 -12.56 7.96 -1.94
C HIS A 65 -13.63 8.91 -2.48
N THR A 66 -13.76 10.10 -1.89
CA THR A 66 -14.61 11.18 -2.40
C THR A 66 -13.71 12.29 -2.93
N PRO A 67 -13.90 12.78 -4.15
CA PRO A 67 -13.04 13.80 -4.72
C PRO A 67 -13.15 15.12 -3.93
N VAL A 68 -12.05 15.85 -3.85
CA VAL A 68 -11.97 17.07 -3.04
C VAL A 68 -12.28 18.31 -3.89
N VAL A 69 -12.98 19.26 -3.26
CA VAL A 69 -13.13 20.64 -3.73
C VAL A 69 -12.47 21.56 -2.70
N TRP A 70 -11.46 22.31 -3.15
CA TRP A 70 -10.76 23.27 -2.32
C TRP A 70 -11.44 24.64 -2.38
N THR A 71 -11.60 25.27 -1.22
CA THR A 71 -12.23 26.59 -1.05
C THR A 71 -11.54 27.36 0.08
N THR A 72 -11.87 28.63 0.27
CA THR A 72 -11.41 29.37 1.45
C THR A 72 -12.04 28.81 2.72
N LEU A 73 -11.33 28.92 3.85
CA LEU A 73 -11.86 28.53 5.16
C LEU A 73 -13.17 29.27 5.48
N ASP A 74 -13.24 30.57 5.18
CA ASP A 74 -14.45 31.39 5.35
C ASP A 74 -15.65 30.87 4.54
N ASP A 75 -15.43 30.48 3.27
CA ASP A 75 -16.48 29.91 2.43
C ASP A 75 -16.89 28.51 2.92
N TRP A 76 -15.93 27.69 3.34
CA TRP A 76 -16.20 26.36 3.89
C TRP A 76 -17.05 26.45 5.16
N GLN A 77 -16.74 27.40 6.05
CA GLN A 77 -17.53 27.66 7.25
C GLN A 77 -18.98 28.00 6.88
N GLN A 78 -19.21 28.81 5.84
CA GLN A 78 -20.56 29.12 5.36
C GLN A 78 -21.31 27.92 4.77
N ILE A 79 -20.61 26.98 4.12
CA ILE A 79 -21.23 25.81 3.48
C ILE A 79 -21.63 24.75 4.51
N GLY A 80 -20.76 24.49 5.49
CA GLY A 80 -20.93 23.39 6.45
C GLY A 80 -21.66 23.76 7.75
N HIS A 81 -21.75 25.05 8.11
CA HIS A 81 -22.13 25.49 9.47
C HIS A 81 -23.42 26.31 9.51
N ASP A 82 -24.40 26.02 8.65
CA ASP A 82 -25.80 26.47 8.83
C ASP A 82 -26.40 25.83 10.11
N GLY A 83 -25.91 26.21 11.31
CA GLY A 83 -26.44 25.77 12.61
C GLY A 83 -25.43 25.46 13.73
N ALA A 84 -24.12 25.44 13.47
CA ALA A 84 -23.11 25.24 14.52
C ALA A 84 -22.67 26.59 15.11
N GLY A 85 -22.55 26.65 16.44
CA GLY A 85 -22.15 27.88 17.13
C GLY A 85 -20.72 28.34 16.80
N PRO A 86 -20.31 29.54 17.21
CA PRO A 86 -19.02 30.20 16.86
C PRO A 86 -17.74 29.50 17.35
N ALA A 87 -17.81 28.24 17.80
CA ALA A 87 -16.74 27.53 18.50
C ALA A 87 -15.83 26.67 17.62
N GLU A 88 -16.29 26.21 16.45
CA GLU A 88 -15.50 25.35 15.55
C GLU A 88 -15.02 26.13 14.33
N GLN A 89 -13.83 26.72 14.45
CA GLN A 89 -13.24 27.57 13.40
C GLN A 89 -12.41 26.74 12.40
N ALA A 90 -11.89 25.59 12.82
CA ALA A 90 -11.12 24.67 12.00
C ALA A 90 -11.18 23.26 12.58
N THR A 91 -11.10 22.23 11.73
CA THR A 91 -11.08 20.82 12.15
C THR A 91 -9.67 20.33 12.45
N VAL A 92 -8.65 20.86 11.75
CA VAL A 92 -7.25 20.46 11.87
C VAL A 92 -6.37 21.69 11.72
N ILE A 93 -5.23 21.71 12.43
CA ILE A 93 -4.18 22.72 12.29
C ILE A 93 -2.92 22.02 11.79
N ALA A 94 -2.38 22.47 10.65
CA ALA A 94 -1.08 21.99 10.20
C ALA A 94 0.04 22.77 10.92
N LEU A 95 0.99 22.04 11.50
CA LEU A 95 2.09 22.61 12.24
C LEU A 95 3.41 22.31 11.53
N THR A 96 4.24 23.33 11.35
CA THR A 96 5.66 23.15 11.02
C THR A 96 6.47 23.45 12.26
N THR A 97 7.12 22.44 12.81
CA THR A 97 7.91 22.59 14.04
C THR A 97 9.40 22.64 13.75
N THR A 98 10.12 23.43 14.53
CA THR A 98 11.58 23.37 14.61
C THR A 98 11.99 22.45 15.76
N GLY A 99 13.21 21.90 15.72
CA GLY A 99 13.71 21.04 16.80
C GLY A 99 13.64 21.73 18.17
N GLY A 100 13.18 21.00 19.20
CA GLY A 100 13.09 21.48 20.58
C GLY A 100 11.70 21.94 21.04
N VAL A 101 10.67 21.85 20.19
CA VAL A 101 9.27 22.09 20.59
C VAL A 101 8.74 20.90 21.38
N ASP A 102 8.17 21.17 22.56
CA ASP A 102 7.45 20.19 23.36
C ASP A 102 5.98 20.12 22.89
N LEU A 103 5.72 19.23 21.93
CA LEU A 103 4.38 19.01 21.39
C LEU A 103 3.41 18.47 22.44
N ALA A 104 3.88 17.65 23.39
CA ALA A 104 3.03 17.07 24.42
C ALA A 104 2.49 18.13 25.38
N ALA A 105 3.34 19.08 25.79
CA ALA A 105 2.90 20.21 26.61
C ALA A 105 1.91 21.12 25.85
N GLY A 106 2.12 21.32 24.54
CA GLY A 106 1.18 22.07 23.68
C GLY A 106 -0.18 21.39 23.57
N ASP A 107 -0.17 20.08 23.33
CA ASP A 107 -1.37 19.25 23.25
C ASP A 107 -2.16 19.25 24.56
N GLU A 108 -1.50 19.11 25.71
CA GLU A 108 -2.15 19.19 27.01
C GLU A 108 -2.78 20.57 27.26
N ALA A 109 -2.08 21.65 26.91
CA ALA A 109 -2.56 23.01 27.11
C ALA A 109 -3.76 23.36 26.20
N ALA A 110 -3.78 22.84 24.97
CA ALA A 110 -4.84 23.11 24.00
C ALA A 110 -5.97 22.06 24.02
N GLY A 111 -5.80 20.95 24.73
CA GLY A 111 -6.73 19.82 24.68
C GLY A 111 -6.75 19.13 23.31
N THR A 112 -5.60 19.13 22.62
CA THR A 112 -5.45 18.60 21.25
C THR A 112 -4.59 17.34 21.25
N SER A 113 -4.49 16.71 20.08
CA SER A 113 -3.51 15.66 19.83
C SER A 113 -2.79 15.96 18.52
N THR A 114 -1.48 16.07 18.60
CA THR A 114 -0.61 16.26 17.45
C THR A 114 -0.19 14.89 16.91
N LEU A 115 -0.43 14.68 15.62
CA LEU A 115 -0.02 13.47 14.90
C LEU A 115 1.04 13.84 13.87
N THR A 116 1.95 12.91 13.59
CA THR A 116 2.78 13.02 12.38
C THR A 116 1.91 12.89 11.13
N LEU A 117 2.45 13.29 9.97
CA LEU A 117 1.72 13.18 8.70
C LEU A 117 1.28 11.72 8.43
N ASP A 118 2.16 10.74 8.67
CA ASP A 118 1.85 9.33 8.47
C ASP A 118 0.75 8.83 9.43
N GLU A 119 0.80 9.26 10.70
CA GLU A 119 -0.20 8.90 11.70
C GLU A 119 -1.54 9.57 11.45
N SER A 120 -1.57 10.76 10.84
CA SER A 120 -2.80 11.48 10.52
C SER A 120 -3.74 10.69 9.61
N LEU A 121 -3.21 9.79 8.79
CA LEU A 121 -4.02 8.87 7.96
C LEU A 121 -4.95 8.02 8.81
N THR A 122 -4.54 7.69 10.04
CA THR A 122 -5.35 6.88 10.96
C THR A 122 -6.55 7.63 11.53
N ALA A 123 -6.56 8.96 11.43
CA ALA A 123 -7.72 9.80 11.77
C ALA A 123 -8.82 9.72 10.71
N ILE A 124 -8.52 9.24 9.50
CA ILE A 124 -9.51 8.94 8.47
C ILE A 124 -10.26 7.67 8.89
N GLY A 125 -11.55 7.79 9.20
CA GLY A 125 -12.32 6.72 9.85
C GLY A 125 -12.33 5.36 9.13
N SER A 126 -12.18 5.33 7.81
CA SER A 126 -12.12 4.09 7.02
C SER A 126 -10.71 3.50 6.88
N TYR A 127 -9.65 4.31 7.07
CA TYR A 127 -8.29 3.94 6.69
C TYR A 127 -7.81 2.67 7.41
N GLN A 128 -8.00 2.60 8.73
CA GLN A 128 -7.51 1.45 9.51
C GLN A 128 -8.23 0.15 9.17
N ALA A 129 -9.54 0.20 8.94
CA ALA A 129 -10.32 -0.98 8.59
C ALA A 129 -9.97 -1.48 7.18
N GLU A 130 -9.84 -0.57 6.22
CA GLU A 130 -9.48 -0.89 4.83
C GLU A 130 -8.06 -1.44 4.74
N ASN A 131 -7.09 -0.70 5.30
CA ASN A 131 -5.69 -1.10 5.29
C ASN A 131 -5.47 -2.41 6.09
N GLY A 132 -6.18 -2.60 7.21
CA GLY A 132 -6.15 -3.85 7.97
C GLY A 132 -6.63 -5.06 7.14
N SER A 133 -7.72 -4.91 6.38
CA SER A 133 -8.21 -5.95 5.46
C SER A 133 -7.21 -6.26 4.34
N LEU A 134 -6.64 -5.23 3.71
CA LEU A 134 -5.61 -5.37 2.67
C LEU A 134 -4.36 -6.08 3.19
N GLN A 135 -3.89 -5.71 4.39
CA GLN A 135 -2.76 -6.37 5.04
C GLN A 135 -3.04 -7.84 5.35
N LEU A 136 -4.25 -8.16 5.81
CA LEU A 136 -4.67 -9.54 6.08
C LEU A 136 -4.69 -10.38 4.78
N MET A 137 -5.27 -9.85 3.71
CA MET A 137 -5.25 -10.51 2.39
C MET A 137 -3.82 -10.74 1.90
N ARG A 138 -2.95 -9.72 2.00
CA ARG A 138 -1.53 -9.84 1.62
C ARG A 138 -0.80 -10.88 2.47
N GLY A 139 -1.06 -10.89 3.78
CA GLY A 139 -0.51 -11.88 4.71
C GLY A 139 -0.92 -13.32 4.35
N PHE A 140 -2.20 -13.54 4.03
CA PHE A 140 -2.67 -14.84 3.55
C PHE A 140 -2.03 -15.25 2.23
N LEU A 141 -1.90 -14.32 1.28
CA LEU A 141 -1.22 -14.60 0.00
C LEU A 141 0.23 -15.04 0.22
N PHE A 142 0.97 -14.39 1.13
CA PHE A 142 2.31 -14.82 1.49
C PHE A 142 2.32 -16.18 2.20
N ALA A 143 1.41 -16.42 3.14
CA ALA A 143 1.32 -17.69 3.86
C ALA A 143 1.01 -18.86 2.94
N ILE A 144 0.00 -18.71 2.05
CA ILE A 144 -0.37 -19.72 1.05
C ILE A 144 0.79 -19.94 0.09
N SER A 145 1.44 -18.88 -0.39
CA SER A 145 2.60 -18.99 -1.28
C SER A 145 3.75 -19.76 -0.63
N ALA A 146 4.08 -19.46 0.63
CA ALA A 146 5.10 -20.17 1.39
C ALA A 146 4.75 -21.66 1.53
N LEU A 147 3.48 -21.98 1.83
CA LEU A 147 3.00 -23.35 1.92
C LEU A 147 3.12 -24.10 0.59
N VAL A 148 2.67 -23.50 -0.51
CA VAL A 148 2.73 -24.09 -1.85
C VAL A 148 4.17 -24.32 -2.28
N ILE A 149 5.05 -23.33 -2.09
CA ILE A 149 6.47 -23.45 -2.40
C ILE A 149 7.14 -24.54 -1.53
N GLY A 150 6.84 -24.58 -0.23
CA GLY A 150 7.36 -25.62 0.66
C GLY A 150 6.87 -27.03 0.28
N ALA A 151 5.60 -27.16 -0.10
CA ALA A 151 5.05 -28.43 -0.60
C ALA A 151 5.72 -28.86 -1.92
N PHE A 152 5.93 -27.91 -2.85
CA PHE A 152 6.64 -28.16 -4.10
C PHE A 152 8.05 -28.67 -3.83
N PHE A 153 8.84 -27.99 -2.99
CA PHE A 153 10.19 -28.44 -2.67
C PHE A 153 10.21 -29.75 -1.89
N THR A 154 9.17 -30.04 -1.10
CA THR A 154 9.01 -31.35 -0.46
C THR A 154 8.87 -32.46 -1.50
N VAL A 155 7.94 -32.32 -2.44
CA VAL A 155 7.74 -33.29 -3.53
C VAL A 155 8.99 -33.41 -4.40
N TRP A 156 9.59 -32.28 -4.77
CA TRP A 156 10.83 -32.22 -5.54
C TRP A 156 11.98 -32.98 -4.87
N THR A 157 12.16 -32.76 -3.57
CA THR A 157 13.23 -33.43 -2.81
C THR A 157 12.98 -34.93 -2.69
N ILE A 158 11.72 -35.37 -2.54
CA ILE A 158 11.38 -36.80 -2.51
C ILE A 158 11.71 -37.46 -3.86
N GLN A 159 11.34 -36.83 -4.98
CA GLN A 159 11.61 -37.36 -6.32
C GLN A 159 13.10 -37.49 -6.61
N ARG A 160 13.95 -36.62 -6.03
CA ARG A 160 15.41 -36.67 -6.16
C ARG A 160 16.13 -37.51 -5.11
N SER A 161 15.42 -38.15 -4.20
CA SER A 161 16.04 -38.91 -3.10
C SER A 161 16.96 -40.05 -3.57
N GLY A 162 16.61 -40.73 -4.67
CA GLY A 162 17.44 -41.78 -5.27
C GLY A 162 18.80 -41.25 -5.74
N ASP A 163 18.81 -40.13 -6.47
CA ASP A 163 20.05 -39.50 -6.95
C ASP A 163 20.94 -39.06 -5.78
N VAL A 164 20.32 -38.48 -4.74
CA VAL A 164 21.02 -38.07 -3.50
C VAL A 164 21.62 -39.27 -2.77
N ALA A 165 20.92 -40.40 -2.73
CA ALA A 165 21.41 -41.63 -2.10
C ALA A 165 22.63 -42.20 -2.85
N VAL A 166 22.62 -42.19 -4.18
CA VAL A 166 23.79 -42.59 -5.00
C VAL A 166 24.98 -41.68 -4.74
N LEU A 167 24.80 -40.36 -4.72
CA LEU A 167 25.87 -39.41 -4.43
C LEU A 167 26.45 -39.61 -3.02
N LYS A 168 25.59 -39.87 -2.04
CA LYS A 168 26.01 -40.16 -0.65
C LYS A 168 26.79 -41.48 -0.58
N ALA A 169 26.39 -42.50 -1.34
CA ALA A 169 27.11 -43.77 -1.44
C ALA A 169 28.49 -43.62 -2.11
N LEU A 170 28.63 -42.66 -3.02
CA LEU A 170 29.91 -42.27 -3.63
C LEU A 170 30.78 -41.37 -2.74
N GLY A 171 30.33 -41.05 -1.51
CA GLY A 171 31.11 -40.30 -0.53
C GLY A 171 30.80 -38.80 -0.46
N ALA A 172 29.73 -38.32 -1.11
CA ALA A 172 29.32 -36.93 -0.97
C ALA A 172 28.90 -36.59 0.47
N SER A 173 29.40 -35.48 1.01
CA SER A 173 29.06 -35.04 2.36
C SER A 173 27.65 -34.45 2.42
N THR A 174 26.93 -34.66 3.52
CA THR A 174 25.59 -34.07 3.73
C THR A 174 25.55 -32.54 3.55
N PRO A 175 26.54 -31.76 4.04
CA PRO A 175 26.57 -30.31 3.81
C PRO A 175 26.73 -29.92 2.35
N TYR A 176 27.44 -30.72 1.54
CA TYR A 176 27.56 -30.50 0.10
C TYR A 176 26.20 -30.67 -0.59
N LEU A 177 25.50 -31.77 -0.29
CA LEU A 177 24.18 -32.08 -0.86
C LEU A 177 23.12 -31.03 -0.46
N LEU A 178 23.18 -30.53 0.78
CA LEU A 178 22.32 -29.45 1.26
C LEU A 178 22.55 -28.14 0.50
N ARG A 179 23.82 -27.75 0.28
CA ARG A 179 24.16 -26.51 -0.45
C ARG A 179 23.77 -26.60 -1.92
N ASP A 180 23.97 -27.75 -2.57
CA ASP A 180 23.57 -27.94 -3.96
C ASP A 180 22.05 -27.82 -4.12
N ALA A 181 21.29 -28.55 -3.31
CA ALA A 181 19.83 -28.53 -3.37
C ALA A 181 19.27 -27.14 -3.03
N LEU A 182 19.80 -26.47 -2.00
CA LEU A 182 19.36 -25.13 -1.62
C LEU A 182 19.76 -24.08 -2.67
N GLY A 183 20.94 -24.20 -3.27
CA GLY A 183 21.40 -23.31 -4.34
C GLY A 183 20.48 -23.39 -5.57
N GLN A 184 20.14 -24.61 -6.00
CA GLN A 184 19.17 -24.81 -7.09
C GLN A 184 17.79 -24.27 -6.73
N ALA A 185 17.32 -24.50 -5.51
CA ALA A 185 16.05 -23.96 -5.03
C ALA A 185 16.02 -22.43 -5.08
N VAL A 186 17.08 -21.76 -4.59
CA VAL A 186 17.18 -20.30 -4.64
C VAL A 186 17.23 -19.80 -6.08
N VAL A 187 17.96 -20.44 -6.99
CA VAL A 187 17.97 -20.05 -8.42
C VAL A 187 16.57 -20.16 -9.02
N MET A 188 15.86 -21.28 -8.79
CA MET A 188 14.49 -21.43 -9.27
C MET A 188 13.54 -20.39 -8.69
N LEU A 189 13.68 -20.06 -7.40
CA LEU A 189 12.90 -19.02 -6.74
C LEU A 189 13.17 -17.64 -7.34
N VAL A 190 14.44 -17.26 -7.52
CA VAL A 190 14.82 -15.97 -8.09
C VAL A 190 14.28 -15.83 -9.52
N LEU A 191 14.42 -16.86 -10.35
CA LEU A 191 13.92 -16.83 -11.72
C LEU A 191 12.39 -16.81 -11.78
N GLY A 192 11.72 -17.67 -11.00
CA GLY A 192 10.27 -17.75 -10.96
C GLY A 192 9.63 -16.48 -10.40
N THR A 193 10.14 -15.98 -9.26
CA THR A 193 9.70 -14.71 -8.67
C THR A 193 10.03 -13.54 -9.58
N GLY A 194 11.19 -13.51 -10.23
CA GLY A 194 11.56 -12.46 -11.19
C GLY A 194 10.61 -12.42 -12.38
N LEU A 195 10.28 -13.57 -12.96
CA LEU A 195 9.29 -13.66 -14.03
C LEU A 195 7.90 -13.23 -13.56
N GLY A 196 7.45 -13.71 -12.40
CA GLY A 196 6.16 -13.31 -11.82
C GLY A 196 6.08 -11.81 -11.54
N ALA A 197 7.15 -11.21 -11.00
CA ALA A 197 7.25 -9.78 -10.75
C ALA A 197 7.22 -8.98 -12.06
N ALA A 198 7.92 -9.44 -13.11
CA ALA A 198 7.89 -8.81 -14.43
C ALA A 198 6.49 -8.86 -15.06
N LEU A 199 5.78 -9.99 -14.93
CA LEU A 199 4.39 -10.12 -15.39
C LEU A 199 3.45 -9.20 -14.60
N ALA A 200 3.60 -9.14 -13.27
CA ALA A 200 2.79 -8.27 -12.42
C ALA A 200 3.04 -6.78 -12.73
N ALA A 201 4.30 -6.38 -12.89
CA ALA A 201 4.66 -5.02 -13.29
C ALA A 201 4.14 -4.67 -14.69
N GLY A 202 4.25 -5.60 -15.65
CA GLY A 202 3.71 -5.43 -16.99
C GLY A 202 2.19 -5.27 -17.01
N ALA A 203 1.47 -6.10 -16.25
CA ALA A 203 0.02 -5.95 -16.09
C ALA A 203 -0.36 -4.64 -15.38
N GLY A 204 0.37 -4.27 -14.32
CA GLY A 204 0.16 -3.01 -13.61
C GLY A 204 0.36 -1.79 -14.50
N ALA A 205 1.37 -1.80 -15.38
CA ALA A 205 1.61 -0.72 -16.34
C ALA A 205 0.49 -0.57 -17.37
N LEU A 206 -0.21 -1.66 -17.73
CA LEU A 206 -1.36 -1.61 -18.65
C LEU A 206 -2.65 -1.10 -17.99
N ILE A 207 -2.75 -1.24 -16.67
CA ILE A 207 -3.89 -0.76 -15.86
C ILE A 207 -3.66 0.69 -15.40
N GLY A 208 -2.39 1.10 -15.30
CA GLY A 208 -2.00 2.45 -14.91
C GLY A 208 -2.64 3.52 -15.80
N GLY A 209 -3.27 4.53 -15.17
CA GLY A 209 -3.98 5.62 -15.84
C GLY A 209 -5.51 5.48 -15.86
N GLY A 210 -6.08 4.44 -15.24
CA GLY A 210 -7.52 4.32 -14.99
C GLY A 210 -7.95 4.89 -13.63
N ALA A 211 -9.24 4.78 -13.31
CA ALA A 211 -9.87 5.30 -12.09
C ALA A 211 -9.40 4.67 -10.75
N VAL A 212 -8.44 3.74 -10.79
CA VAL A 212 -7.89 3.11 -9.58
C VAL A 212 -6.49 3.66 -9.34
N PRO A 213 -6.27 4.44 -8.27
CA PRO A 213 -4.95 4.97 -7.93
C PRO A 213 -4.01 3.80 -7.61
N PHE A 214 -3.09 3.52 -8.54
CA PHE A 214 -2.14 2.41 -8.45
C PHE A 214 -0.71 2.94 -8.66
N VAL A 215 0.14 2.76 -7.66
CA VAL A 215 1.55 3.19 -7.70
C VAL A 215 2.45 2.00 -7.97
N LEU A 216 3.04 1.98 -9.17
CA LEU A 216 4.05 1.00 -9.55
C LEU A 216 5.45 1.61 -9.39
N ASP A 217 6.14 1.22 -8.32
CA ASP A 217 7.51 1.65 -8.06
C ASP A 217 8.42 0.45 -7.72
N PRO A 218 9.76 0.63 -7.71
CA PRO A 218 10.67 -0.46 -7.39
C PRO A 218 10.44 -1.07 -6.00
N ALA A 219 10.04 -0.28 -5.00
CA ALA A 219 9.83 -0.78 -3.64
C ALA A 219 8.57 -1.65 -3.54
N THR A 220 7.47 -1.24 -4.19
CA THR A 220 6.20 -1.99 -4.20
C THR A 220 6.31 -3.33 -4.92
N VAL A 221 7.31 -3.51 -5.79
CA VAL A 221 7.61 -4.77 -6.48
C VAL A 221 8.71 -5.59 -5.79
N LEU A 222 9.85 -4.97 -5.48
CA LEU A 222 11.04 -5.70 -5.02
C LEU A 222 10.92 -6.21 -3.58
N VAL A 223 10.26 -5.46 -2.69
CA VAL A 223 10.06 -5.88 -1.29
C VAL A 223 9.22 -7.17 -1.21
N PRO A 224 8.00 -7.26 -1.79
CA PRO A 224 7.25 -8.51 -1.80
C PRO A 224 7.99 -9.64 -2.51
N ALA A 225 8.73 -9.37 -3.59
CA ALA A 225 9.55 -10.38 -4.26
C ALA A 225 10.64 -10.95 -3.33
N ALA A 226 11.35 -10.10 -2.59
CA ALA A 226 12.35 -10.52 -1.62
C ALA A 226 11.74 -11.36 -0.49
N VAL A 227 10.57 -10.96 0.03
CA VAL A 227 9.83 -11.73 1.04
C VAL A 227 9.45 -13.12 0.51
N MET A 228 8.96 -13.21 -0.73
CA MET A 228 8.62 -14.49 -1.36
C MET A 228 9.83 -15.41 -1.52
N ILE A 229 10.97 -14.87 -1.95
CA ILE A 229 12.21 -15.64 -2.07
C ILE A 229 12.67 -16.13 -0.70
N ALA A 230 12.62 -15.28 0.33
CA ALA A 230 13.00 -15.65 1.69
C ALA A 230 12.11 -16.76 2.25
N LEU A 231 10.78 -16.61 2.14
CA LEU A 231 9.81 -17.63 2.57
C LEU A 231 9.98 -18.95 1.81
N GLY A 232 10.20 -18.88 0.49
CA GLY A 232 10.44 -20.05 -0.33
C GLY A 232 11.74 -20.77 0.01
N ALA A 233 12.82 -20.03 0.25
CA ALA A 233 14.10 -20.58 0.67
C ALA A 233 14.02 -21.26 2.04
N LEU A 234 13.26 -20.68 2.98
CA LEU A 234 12.95 -21.32 4.26
C LEU A 234 12.17 -22.62 4.07
N GLY A 235 11.14 -22.61 3.21
CA GLY A 235 10.38 -23.80 2.85
C GLY A 235 11.26 -24.91 2.26
N ALA A 236 12.12 -24.57 1.29
CA ALA A 236 13.07 -25.49 0.69
C ALA A 236 14.07 -26.07 1.72
N ALA A 237 14.64 -25.22 2.57
CA ALA A 237 15.59 -25.64 3.60
C ALA A 237 14.96 -26.65 4.58
N LEU A 238 13.70 -26.42 4.99
CA LEU A 238 12.96 -27.35 5.85
C LEU A 238 12.72 -28.70 5.16
N SER A 239 12.33 -28.69 3.88
CA SER A 239 12.12 -29.91 3.08
C SER A 239 13.40 -30.73 2.93
N VAL A 240 14.52 -30.10 2.56
CA VAL A 240 15.80 -30.78 2.33
C VAL A 240 16.40 -31.31 3.64
N ARG A 241 16.27 -30.56 4.75
CA ARG A 241 16.70 -31.03 6.08
C ARG A 241 15.98 -32.31 6.50
N ARG A 242 14.67 -32.42 6.21
CA ARG A 242 13.87 -33.60 6.59
C ARG A 242 14.35 -34.88 5.92
N ILE A 243 14.78 -34.81 4.66
CA ILE A 243 15.18 -35.99 3.86
C ILE A 243 16.65 -36.35 4.09
N THR A 244 17.53 -35.37 4.25
CA THR A 244 18.96 -35.61 4.54
C THR A 244 19.22 -36.20 5.93
N ALA A 245 18.24 -36.11 6.84
CA ALA A 245 18.25 -36.74 8.16
C ALA A 245 17.86 -38.23 8.15
N VAL A 246 17.34 -38.75 7.03
CA VAL A 246 16.96 -40.17 6.91
C VAL A 246 18.21 -41.01 6.63
N ASP A 247 18.35 -42.12 7.36
CA ASP A 247 19.49 -43.03 7.27
C ASP A 247 19.51 -43.73 5.90
N PRO A 248 20.63 -43.66 5.13
CA PRO A 248 20.74 -44.29 3.82
C PRO A 248 20.51 -45.81 3.84
N LEU A 249 20.73 -46.49 4.97
CA LEU A 249 20.47 -47.93 5.10
C LEU A 249 18.97 -48.28 5.02
N THR A 250 18.10 -47.37 5.47
CA THR A 250 16.64 -47.55 5.38
C THR A 250 16.10 -47.26 3.99
N ALA A 251 16.72 -46.31 3.26
CA ALA A 251 16.29 -45.91 1.91
C ALA A 251 16.61 -46.95 0.83
N LEU A 252 17.71 -47.70 0.99
CA LEU A 252 18.08 -48.79 0.07
C LEU A 252 17.39 -50.13 0.41
N GLY A 253 16.92 -50.30 1.65
CA GLY A 253 16.21 -51.50 2.10
C GLY A 253 14.74 -51.57 1.67
N SER A 254 14.09 -50.44 1.38
CA SER A 254 12.67 -50.37 0.99
C SER A 254 12.42 -50.45 -0.53
N ALA A 255 13.47 -50.56 -1.34
CA ALA A 255 13.38 -50.66 -2.81
C ALA A 255 13.36 -52.11 -3.32
N ARG A 256 12.94 -53.07 -2.48
CA ARG A 256 12.74 -54.47 -2.87
C ARG A 256 11.27 -54.83 -2.80
#